data_AF-A0A849R1H6-F1
#
_entry.id   AF-A0A849R1H6-F1
#
_cell.length_a   1.000
_cell.length_b   1.000
_cell.length_c   1.000
_cell.angle_alpha   90.00
_cell.angle_beta   90.00
_cell.angle_gamma   90.00
#
_symmetry.space_group_name_H-M   'P 1'
#
loop_
_entity.id
_entity.type
_entity.pdbx_description
1 polymer ?
#
loop_
_entity_poly.entity_id
_entity_poly.type
_entity_poly.pdbx_seq_one_letter_code
_entity_poly.pdbx_strand_id
1 'polypeptide(L)'
;MTNFKDVNVFGLEAKVVDYRISENPDGFDYKYDMRHNDSNWVDPVTIEKRVIVNFCGSIFFKKELMFSNNCRDYIELHEDDVYNIIQALN
;
A
#
# COMPACT_ATOMS: atom_id res chain seq x y z
N MET A 1 7.50 -10.62 -15.48
CA MET A 1 6.70 -11.26 -14.41
C MET A 1 6.86 -10.38 -13.18
N THR A 2 5.76 -9.87 -12.65
CA THR A 2 5.77 -8.94 -11.52
C THR A 2 6.14 -9.69 -10.24
N ASN A 3 7.12 -9.19 -9.50
CA ASN A 3 7.58 -9.79 -8.25
C ASN A 3 6.79 -9.21 -7.06
N PHE A 4 5.58 -9.70 -6.85
CA PHE A 4 4.77 -9.30 -5.71
C PHE A 4 5.32 -9.89 -4.41
N LYS A 5 5.37 -9.08 -3.36
CA LYS A 5 5.81 -9.50 -2.02
C LYS A 5 4.61 -9.65 -1.10
N ASP A 6 4.58 -10.74 -0.33
CA ASP A 6 3.53 -10.96 0.68
C ASP A 6 3.80 -10.13 1.92
N VAL A 7 2.76 -9.49 2.46
CA VAL A 7 2.84 -8.63 3.64
C VAL A 7 1.54 -8.70 4.44
N ASN A 8 1.62 -8.43 5.75
CA ASN A 8 0.45 -8.21 6.59
C ASN A 8 0.32 -6.72 6.93
N VAL A 9 -0.83 -6.14 6.60
CA VAL A 9 -1.14 -4.72 6.85
C VAL A 9 -2.57 -4.62 7.40
N PHE A 10 -2.75 -3.91 8.50
CA PHE A 10 -4.01 -3.81 9.25
C PHE A 10 -4.56 -5.17 9.71
N GLY A 11 -3.67 -6.15 9.96
CA GLY A 11 -4.07 -7.53 10.25
C GLY A 11 -4.56 -8.32 9.03
N LEU A 12 -4.44 -7.77 7.82
CA LEU A 12 -4.92 -8.37 6.57
C LEU A 12 -3.75 -8.84 5.73
N GLU A 13 -3.93 -9.98 5.07
CA GLU A 13 -3.02 -10.43 4.01
C GLU A 13 -3.10 -9.47 2.82
N ALA A 14 -1.93 -9.02 2.39
CA ALA A 14 -1.76 -8.10 1.28
C ALA A 14 -0.56 -8.50 0.42
N LYS A 15 -0.52 -7.94 -0.79
CA LYS A 15 0.66 -7.99 -1.66
C LYS A 15 1.17 -6.59 -1.92
N VAL A 16 2.48 -6.41 -2.03
CA VAL A 16 3.10 -5.10 -2.24
C VAL A 16 4.19 -5.15 -3.32
N VAL A 17 4.36 -4.02 -4.01
CA VAL A 17 5.48 -3.71 -4.91
C VAL A 17 5.85 -2.23 -4.76
N ASP A 18 7.12 -1.89 -4.99
CA ASP A 18 7.68 -0.53 -4.89
C ASP A 18 7.51 0.31 -6.18
N TYR A 19 6.86 -0.23 -7.21
CA TYR A 19 6.55 0.47 -8.45
C TYR A 19 5.06 0.48 -8.78
N ARG A 20 4.70 1.32 -9.75
CA ARG A 20 3.33 1.40 -10.26
C ARG A 20 3.09 0.30 -11.28
N ILE A 21 2.05 -0.48 -11.08
CA ILE A 21 1.62 -1.52 -12.01
C ILE A 21 0.13 -1.39 -12.34
N SER A 22 -0.28 -1.74 -13.56
CA SER A 22 -1.68 -1.73 -13.99
C SER A 22 -2.44 -3.01 -13.64
N GLU A 23 -1.73 -4.12 -13.53
CA GLU A 23 -2.27 -5.44 -13.26
C GLU A 23 -2.28 -5.77 -11.77
N ASN A 24 -3.33 -6.44 -11.33
CA ASN A 24 -3.47 -6.96 -9.97
C ASN A 24 -2.87 -8.38 -9.88
N PRO A 25 -2.33 -8.77 -8.72
CA PRO A 25 -2.00 -10.17 -8.48
C PRO A 25 -3.26 -11.04 -8.38
N ASP A 26 -3.15 -12.30 -8.78
CA ASP A 26 -4.25 -13.27 -8.71
C ASP A 26 -4.86 -13.36 -7.31
N GLY A 27 -6.17 -13.11 -7.21
CA GLY A 27 -6.92 -13.17 -5.96
C GLY A 27 -6.81 -11.92 -5.07
N PHE A 28 -6.19 -10.84 -5.54
CA PHE A 28 -6.09 -9.55 -4.82
C PHE A 28 -6.66 -8.40 -5.68
N ASP A 29 -7.99 -8.29 -5.69
CA ASP A 29 -8.72 -7.40 -6.62
C ASP A 29 -8.70 -5.91 -6.22
N TYR A 30 -8.32 -5.59 -4.98
CA TYR A 30 -8.38 -4.23 -4.47
C TYR A 30 -6.99 -3.60 -4.41
N LYS A 31 -6.73 -2.68 -5.33
CA LYS A 31 -5.46 -1.97 -5.46
C LYS A 31 -5.52 -0.58 -4.84
N TYR A 32 -4.46 -0.22 -4.13
CA TYR A 32 -4.21 1.11 -3.59
C TYR A 32 -2.77 1.55 -3.86
N ASP A 33 -2.53 2.85 -3.77
CA ASP A 33 -1.22 3.47 -3.87
C ASP A 33 -0.70 3.79 -2.46
N MET A 34 0.59 3.60 -2.23
CA MET A 34 1.27 4.04 -1.02
C MET A 34 1.94 5.39 -1.25
N ARG A 35 1.82 6.29 -0.27
CA ARG A 35 2.45 7.61 -0.30
C ARG A 35 3.53 7.72 0.77
N HIS A 36 4.68 8.28 0.42
CA HIS A 36 5.73 8.61 1.37
C HIS A 36 5.62 10.08 1.85
N ASN A 37 6.27 10.40 2.96
CA ASN A 37 6.32 11.78 3.46
C ASN A 37 7.35 12.63 2.68
N ASP A 38 7.24 13.95 2.70
CA ASP A 38 8.13 14.87 1.99
C ASP A 38 9.61 14.73 2.43
N SER A 39 9.83 14.37 3.70
CA SER A 39 11.17 14.25 4.31
C SER A 39 11.75 12.84 4.29
N ASN A 40 10.96 11.81 3.94
CA ASN A 40 11.42 10.42 3.89
C ASN A 40 10.79 9.74 2.67
N TRP A 41 11.62 9.43 1.67
CA TRP A 41 11.17 8.91 0.38
C TRP A 41 11.02 7.39 0.34
N VAL A 42 11.33 6.73 1.44
CA VAL A 42 11.34 5.26 1.54
C VAL A 42 10.14 4.75 2.32
N ASP A 43 9.75 5.44 3.39
CA ASP A 43 8.74 4.92 4.31
C ASP A 43 7.33 5.35 3.88
N PRO A 44 6.43 4.39 3.59
CA PRO A 44 5.04 4.72 3.31
C PRO A 44 4.36 5.22 4.59
N VAL A 45 3.60 6.30 4.48
CA VAL A 45 2.85 6.90 5.60
C VAL A 45 1.34 6.77 5.43
N THR A 46 0.86 6.65 4.20
CA THR A 46 -0.57 6.45 3.91
C THR A 46 -0.78 5.44 2.78
N ILE A 47 -1.93 4.77 2.83
CA ILE A 47 -2.53 4.02 1.72
C ILE A 47 -3.68 4.85 1.16
N GLU A 48 -3.67 5.14 -0.13
CA GLU A 48 -4.68 5.97 -0.80
C GLU A 48 -5.23 5.28 -2.04
N LYS A 49 -6.44 5.63 -2.47
CA LYS A 49 -7.00 5.08 -3.73
C LYS A 49 -6.14 5.45 -4.95
N ARG A 50 -5.50 6.62 -4.91
CA ARG A 50 -4.60 7.10 -5.96
C ARG A 50 -3.70 8.20 -5.43
N VAL A 51 -2.39 8.03 -5.58
CA VAL A 51 -1.36 9.02 -5.23
C VAL A 51 -0.73 9.57 -6.50
N ILE A 52 -0.68 10.89 -6.64
CA ILE A 52 -0.01 11.57 -7.77
C ILE A 52 1.40 12.02 -7.38
N VAL A 53 1.55 12.60 -6.18
CA VAL A 53 2.81 13.14 -5.66
C VAL A 53 3.26 12.27 -4.50
N ASN A 54 4.56 11.98 -4.43
CA ASN A 54 5.19 11.11 -3.42
C ASN A 54 4.70 9.66 -3.42
N PHE A 55 4.41 9.13 -4.60
CA PHE A 55 4.13 7.70 -4.76
C PHE A 55 5.37 6.87 -4.43
N CYS A 56 5.22 5.85 -3.59
CA CYS A 56 6.31 4.92 -3.22
C CYS A 56 5.98 3.44 -3.45
N GLY A 57 4.79 3.10 -3.98
CA GLY A 57 4.47 1.72 -4.31
C GLY A 57 2.99 1.44 -4.42
N SER A 58 2.66 0.21 -4.84
CA SER A 58 1.29 -0.29 -4.95
C SER A 58 1.07 -1.41 -3.93
N ILE A 59 -0.08 -1.41 -3.27
CA ILE A 59 -0.50 -2.46 -2.33
C ILE A 59 -1.87 -3.01 -2.73
N PHE A 60 -2.04 -4.32 -2.54
CA PHE A 60 -3.20 -5.07 -3.01
C PHE A 60 -3.79 -5.90 -1.88
N PHE A 61 -5.11 -5.93 -1.78
CA PHE A 61 -5.86 -6.68 -0.78
C PHE A 61 -6.90 -7.60 -1.44
N LYS A 62 -7.27 -8.67 -0.73
CA LYS A 62 -8.37 -9.56 -1.14
C LYS A 62 -9.76 -8.97 -0.89
N LYS A 63 -9.85 -7.93 -0.05
CA LYS A 63 -11.08 -7.22 0.30
C LYS A 63 -10.86 -5.72 0.31
N GLU A 64 -11.94 -4.97 0.07
CA GLU A 64 -11.90 -3.51 0.09
C GLU A 64 -11.52 -2.98 1.47
N LEU A 65 -10.64 -1.98 1.50
CA LEU A 65 -10.34 -1.20 2.69
C LEU A 65 -11.45 -0.18 2.95
N MET A 66 -11.85 -0.06 4.22
CA MET A 66 -12.86 0.91 4.66
C MET A 66 -12.20 2.24 4.98
N PHE A 67 -12.40 3.24 4.12
CA PHE A 67 -11.94 4.61 4.38
C PHE A 67 -12.95 5.33 5.27
N SER A 68 -12.51 5.89 6.39
CA SER A 68 -13.41 6.52 7.35
C SER A 68 -14.15 7.72 6.75
N ASN A 69 -15.48 7.67 6.77
CA ASN A 69 -16.42 8.77 6.52
C ASN A 69 -16.41 9.43 5.13
N ASN A 70 -16.04 8.77 4.03
CA ASN A 70 -16.12 9.31 2.66
C ASN A 70 -15.44 10.69 2.43
N CYS A 71 -14.71 11.23 3.42
CA CYS A 71 -14.08 12.55 3.36
C CYS A 71 -12.56 12.46 3.18
N ARG A 72 -11.97 11.28 3.38
CA ARG A 72 -10.53 11.03 3.18
C ARG A 72 -10.37 9.84 2.25
N ASP A 73 -9.63 10.03 1.16
CA ASP A 73 -9.24 8.96 0.23
C ASP A 73 -7.94 8.28 0.67
N TYR A 74 -7.53 8.44 1.94
CA TYR A 74 -6.35 7.83 2.54
C TYR A 74 -6.62 7.19 3.91
N ILE A 75 -5.82 6.19 4.25
CA ILE A 75 -5.70 5.56 5.58
C ILE A 75 -4.24 5.74 6.02
N GLU A 76 -4.04 6.22 7.24
CA GLU A 76 -2.70 6.35 7.85
C GLU A 76 -2.19 4.96 8.25
N LEU A 77 -0.90 4.72 7.97
CA LEU A 77 -0.23 3.49 8.37
C LEU A 77 0.30 3.64 9.81
N HIS A 78 0.13 2.60 10.62
CA HIS A 78 0.78 2.52 11.92
C HIS A 78 2.23 2.02 11.78
N GLU A 79 3.08 2.28 12.77
CA GLU A 79 4.50 1.92 12.74
C GLU A 79 4.74 0.44 12.40
N ASP A 80 3.92 -0.47 12.95
CA ASP A 80 4.00 -1.90 12.66
C ASP A 80 3.69 -2.23 11.18
N ASP A 81 2.70 -1.56 10.60
CA ASP A 81 2.34 -1.75 9.19
C ASP A 81 3.45 -1.24 8.27
N VAL A 82 4.02 -0.07 8.61
CA VAL A 82 5.18 0.51 7.90
C VAL A 82 6.37 -0.45 7.94
N TYR A 83 6.69 -0.96 9.13
CA TYR A 83 7.76 -1.94 9.31
C TYR A 83 7.54 -3.19 8.46
N ASN A 84 6.33 -3.77 8.48
CA ASN A 84 6.01 -4.96 7.70
C ASN A 84 6.17 -4.72 6.19
N ILE A 85 5.74 -3.56 5.68
CA ILE A 85 5.90 -3.20 4.27
C ILE A 85 7.38 -3.09 3.90
N ILE A 86 8.16 -2.37 4.70
CA ILE A 86 9.60 -2.17 4.43
C ILE A 86 10.35 -3.51 4.47
N GLN A 87 10.02 -4.39 5.42
CA GLN A 87 10.64 -5.72 5.49
C GLN A 87 10.28 -6.60 4.29
N ALA A 88 9.07 -6.47 3.74
CA ALA A 88 8.66 -7.25 2.57
C ALA A 88 9.34 -6.79 1.27
N LEU A 89 9.66 -5.48 1.16
CA LEU A 89 10.25 -4.86 -0.03
C LEU A 89 11.78 -4.96 -0.09
N ASN A 90 12.46 -5.08 1.04
CA ASN A 90 13.91 -5.33 1.10
C ASN A 90 14.26 -6.81 0.85
#